data_AF-A0A075H528-F1
#
_entry.id   AF-A0A075H528-F1
#
_cell.length_a   1.000
_cell.length_b   1.000
_cell.length_c   1.000
_cell.angle_alpha   90.00
_cell.angle_beta   90.00
_cell.angle_gamma   90.00
#
_symmetry.space_group_name_H-M   'P 1'
#
loop_
_entity.id
_entity.type
_entity.pdbx_description
1 polymer ?
#
loop_
_entity_poly.entity_id
_entity_poly.type
_entity_poly.pdbx_seq_one_letter_code
_entity_poly.pdbx_strand_id
1 'polypeptide(L)' 'MVTCVKVRAPSSTANLGPGFDVFGLALDAFYDKVEMTKKEHGIKIVSSDNIPVDPQKNTAGLVVKEIEKKIQD' A
#
# COMPACT_ATOMS: atom_id res chain seq x y z
N MET A 1 21.57 6.36 6.78
CA MET A 1 20.17 6.02 7.12
C MET A 1 19.36 6.00 5.83
N VAL A 2 18.45 5.03 5.66
CA VAL A 2 17.56 4.97 4.49
C VAL A 2 16.44 5.99 4.70
N THR A 3 16.30 6.95 3.79
CA THR A 3 15.29 8.02 3.85
C THR A 3 14.20 7.85 2.79
N CYS A 4 14.45 7.03 1.77
CA CYS A 4 13.52 6.74 0.69
C CYS A 4 13.56 5.25 0.36
N VAL A 5 12.40 4.65 0.13
CA VAL A 5 12.23 3.25 -0.27
C VAL A 5 11.28 3.19 -1.47
N LYS A 6 11.61 2.35 -2.46
CA LYS A 6 10.79 2.09 -3.64
C LYS A 6 10.51 0.60 -3.73
N VAL A 7 9.24 0.23 -3.88
CA VAL A 7 8.79 -1.17 -3.96
C VAL A 7 7.79 -1.36 -5.08
N ARG A 8 7.59 -2.61 -5.47
CA ARG A 8 6.51 -3.06 -6.36
C ARG A 8 5.60 -4.00 -5.56
N ALA A 9 4.30 -3.72 -5.58
CA ALA A 9 3.28 -4.59 -4.99
C ALA A 9 2.51 -5.29 -6.14
N PRO A 10 2.68 -6.61 -6.33
CA PRO A 10 2.05 -7.32 -7.44
C PRO A 10 0.54 -7.36 -7.26
N SER A 11 -0.17 -7.32 -8.40
CA SER A 11 -1.57 -7.70 -8.47
C SER A 11 -1.74 -9.17 -8.07
N SER A 12 -2.95 -9.52 -7.65
CA SER A 12 -3.30 -10.89 -7.27
C SER A 12 -4.67 -11.27 -7.78
N THR A 13 -4.88 -12.57 -7.97
CA THR A 13 -6.22 -13.14 -8.13
C THR A 13 -6.63 -13.89 -6.86
N ALA A 14 -7.90 -13.81 -6.51
CA ALA A 14 -8.47 -14.44 -5.32
C ALA A 14 -9.42 -15.59 -5.70
N ASN A 15 -9.82 -16.37 -4.69
CA ASN A 15 -10.83 -17.45 -4.71
C ASN A 15 -10.45 -18.70 -5.52
N LEU A 16 -9.91 -18.57 -6.73
CA LEU A 16 -9.49 -19.70 -7.59
C LEU A 16 -10.51 -20.86 -7.65
N GLY A 17 -11.80 -20.53 -7.86
CA GLY A 17 -12.90 -21.48 -7.91
C GLY A 17 -13.41 -21.86 -6.51
N PRO A 18 -13.33 -23.14 -6.08
CA PRO A 18 -13.83 -23.57 -4.78
C PRO A 18 -13.04 -23.03 -3.58
N GLY A 19 -11.96 -22.29 -3.79
CA GLY A 19 -11.13 -21.68 -2.73
C GLY A 19 -11.62 -20.32 -2.25
N PHE A 20 -12.94 -20.06 -2.30
CA PHE A 20 -13.54 -18.79 -1.87
C PHE A 20 -13.05 -18.39 -0.47
N ASP A 21 -12.59 -17.14 -0.33
CA ASP A 21 -12.04 -16.57 0.91
C ASP A 21 -10.82 -17.29 1.52
N VAL A 22 -10.20 -18.24 0.79
CA VAL A 22 -9.03 -19.00 1.27
C VAL A 22 -7.84 -18.84 0.34
N PHE A 23 -8.06 -18.98 -0.97
CA PHE A 23 -6.96 -18.97 -1.94
C PHE A 23 -6.72 -17.60 -2.55
N GLY A 24 -5.43 -17.28 -2.69
CA GLY A 24 -4.94 -16.14 -3.45
C GLY A 24 -3.63 -16.49 -4.14
N LEU A 25 -3.41 -15.92 -5.32
CA LEU A 25 -2.19 -16.09 -6.10
C LEU A 25 -1.69 -14.73 -6.59
N ALA A 26 -0.45 -14.40 -6.25
CA ALA A 26 0.23 -13.23 -6.79
C ALA A 26 0.59 -13.44 -8.27
N LEU A 27 0.45 -12.40 -9.07
CA LEU A 27 0.66 -12.44 -10.51
C LEU A 27 1.87 -11.59 -10.90
N ASP A 28 2.73 -12.14 -11.75
CA ASP A 28 3.81 -11.39 -12.41
C ASP A 28 3.31 -10.78 -13.73
N ALA A 29 2.31 -9.90 -13.63
CA ALA A 29 1.68 -9.26 -14.78
C ALA A 29 1.50 -7.75 -14.58
N PHE A 30 0.81 -7.36 -13.50
CA PHE A 30 0.60 -5.97 -13.11
C PHE A 30 1.04 -5.75 -11.68
N TYR A 31 1.45 -4.53 -11.35
CA TYR A 31 1.84 -4.14 -10.00
C TYR A 31 1.65 -2.63 -9.79
N ASP A 32 1.44 -2.26 -8.54
CA ASP A 32 1.57 -0.86 -8.10
C ASP A 32 3.03 -0.58 -7.76
N LYS A 33 3.51 0.60 -8.16
CA LYS A 33 4.83 1.10 -7.75
C LYS A 33 4.63 2.12 -6.63
N VAL A 34 5.15 1.82 -5.45
CA VAL A 34 5.06 2.71 -4.29
C VAL A 34 6.45 3.24 -3.96
N GLU A 35 6.54 4.57 -3.88
CA GLU A 35 7.73 5.29 -3.43
C GLU A 35 7.38 6.05 -2.15
N MET A 36 8.11 5.76 -1.08
CA MET A 36 7.89 6.38 0.22
C MET A 36 9.16 7.07 0.68
N THR A 37 9.02 8.32 1.13
CA THR A 37 10.10 9.11 1.71
C THR A 37 9.73 9.49 3.13
N LYS A 38 10.64 9.25 4.08
CA LYS A 38 10.43 9.62 5.48
C LYS A 38 10.32 11.15 5.60
N LYS A 39 9.29 11.61 6.30
CA LYS A 39 9.11 13.00 6.71
C LYS A 39 9.09 13.09 8.24
N GLU A 40 9.28 14.29 8.75
CA GLU A 40 9.23 14.54 10.20
C GLU A 40 7.80 14.40 10.75
N HIS A 41 6.80 14.91 10.00
CA HIS A 41 5.42 14.94 10.46
C HIS A 41 4.43 14.76 9.31
N GLY A 42 3.36 14.01 9.60
CA GLY A 42 2.19 13.87 8.75
C GLY A 42 2.38 12.97 7.53
N ILE A 43 1.25 12.61 6.92
CA ILE A 43 1.18 11.75 5.75
C ILE A 43 0.68 12.57 4.56
N LYS A 44 1.41 12.53 3.44
CA LYS A 44 0.98 13.13 2.17
C LYS A 44 1.06 12.08 1.08
N ILE A 45 -0.05 11.88 0.38
CA ILE A 45 -0.13 10.98 -0.78
C ILE A 45 -0.11 11.83 -2.04
N VAL A 46 0.64 11.36 -3.02
CA VAL A 46 0.69 11.93 -4.36
C VAL A 46 0.54 10.76 -5.33
N SER A 47 -0.39 10.88 -6.26
CA SER A 47 -0.55 9.91 -7.35
C SER A 47 -0.96 10.68 -8.63
N SER A 48 -0.56 10.15 -9.78
CA SER A 48 -1.05 10.55 -11.10
C SER A 48 -2.33 9.82 -11.50
N ASP A 49 -2.70 8.79 -10.75
CA ASP A 49 -3.87 7.95 -11.04
C ASP A 49 -5.15 8.60 -10.52
N ASN A 50 -6.29 8.18 -11.05
CA ASN A 50 -7.60 8.65 -10.60
C ASN A 50 -8.04 7.95 -9.30
N ILE A 51 -7.32 8.22 -8.21
CA ILE A 51 -7.57 7.68 -6.87
C ILE A 51 -7.58 8.81 -5.83
N PRO A 52 -8.25 8.64 -4.68
CA PRO A 52 -8.19 9.62 -3.60
C PRO A 52 -6.75 9.83 -3.12
N VAL A 53 -6.35 11.09 -2.92
CA VAL A 53 -5.06 11.47 -2.34
C VAL A 53 -5.17 11.98 -0.91
N ASP A 54 -6.39 12.12 -0.40
CA ASP A 54 -6.66 12.34 1.02
C ASP A 54 -6.21 11.08 1.81
N PRO A 55 -5.24 11.21 2.75
CA PRO A 55 -4.76 10.07 3.54
C PRO A 55 -5.84 9.35 4.36
N GLN A 56 -6.98 10.00 4.65
CA GLN A 56 -8.10 9.35 5.34
C GLN A 56 -9.02 8.55 4.40
N LYS A 57 -8.83 8.67 3.07
CA LYS A 57 -9.65 8.00 2.04
C LYS A 57 -8.83 7.10 1.11
N ASN A 58 -7.51 7.05 1.31
CA ASN A 58 -6.60 6.21 0.55
C ASN A 58 -6.05 5.09 1.45
N THR A 59 -6.09 3.86 0.96
CA THR A 59 -5.68 2.66 1.72
C THR A 59 -4.22 2.73 2.17
N ALA A 60 -3.30 3.25 1.36
CA ALA A 60 -1.90 3.43 1.78
C ALA A 60 -1.78 4.41 2.95
N GLY A 61 -2.56 5.50 2.94
CA GLY A 61 -2.59 6.46 4.04
C GLY A 61 -3.13 5.88 5.34
N LEU A 62 -4.21 5.11 5.25
CA LEU A 62 -4.79 4.41 6.39
C LEU A 62 -3.82 3.38 7.00
N VAL A 63 -3.12 2.61 6.15
CA VAL A 63 -2.12 1.63 6.59
C VAL A 63 -0.94 2.31 7.29
N VAL A 64 -0.38 3.38 6.73
CA VAL A 64 0.72 4.12 7.37
C VAL A 64 0.29 4.67 8.73
N LYS A 65 -0.90 5.26 8.83
CA LYS A 65 -1.45 5.78 10.09
C LYS A 65 -1.59 4.68 11.16
N GLU A 66 -1.96 3.47 10.77
CA GLU A 66 -2.11 2.36 11.71
C GLU A 66 -0.76 1.78 12.14
N ILE A 67 0.20 1.69 11.22
CA ILE A 67 1.57 1.28 11.53
C ILE A 67 2.24 2.28 12.47
N GLU A 68 2.07 3.59 12.26
CA GLU A 68 2.63 4.63 13.13
C GLU A 68 2.18 4.46 14.58
N LYS A 69 0.90 4.13 14.82
CA LYS A 69 0.41 3.83 16.18
C LYS A 69 1.12 2.63 16.78
N LYS A 70 1.24 1.54 16.03
CA LYS A 70 1.84 0.28 16.50
C LYS A 70 3.35 0.34 16.75
N ILE A 71 4.06 1.28 16.12
CA ILE A 71 5.52 1.44 16.32
C ILE A 71 5.81 2.40 17.49
N GLN A 72 4.83 3.23 17.89
CA GLN A 72 4.96 4.13 19.03
C GLN A 72 4.64 3.46 20.38
N ASP A 73 3.98 2.29 20.34
CA ASP A 73 3.80 1.36 21.48
C ASP A 73 5.05 0.48 21.69
#